data_AF-A0A5B8XKF6-F1
#
_entry.id   AF-A0A5B8XKF6-F1
#
_cell.length_a   1.000
_cell.length_b   1.000
_cell.length_c   1.000
_cell.angle_alpha   90.00
_cell.angle_beta   90.00
_cell.angle_gamma   90.00
#
_symmetry.space_group_name_H-M   'P 1'
#
loop_
_entity.id
_entity.type
_entity.pdbx_description
1 polymer ?
#
loop_
_entity_poly.entity_id
_entity_poly.type
_entity_poly.pdbx_seq_one_letter_code
_entity_poly.pdbx_strand_id
1 'polypeptide(L)'
;MSPPIEPVPPEINQPPYIDPDRILPGEEIITVTSGEEITLEASQLFDPNAEPFLFYAWIAEGGWLAQNARTSLSADQGDLHRDLYYRFDGISLQFNPCNPNVRDKSSETIFLYVSDRSFVEVTNTTVTLEEGAYLEVWAWVFQIQPGACTQ
;
A
#
# COMPACT_ATOMS: atom_id res chain seq x y z
N MET A 1 41.66 29.33 -11.14
CA MET A 1 40.63 28.72 -12.01
C MET A 1 39.95 27.66 -11.17
N SER A 2 38.68 27.85 -10.83
CA SER A 2 37.92 26.84 -10.09
C SER A 2 37.66 25.65 -11.03
N PRO A 3 37.70 24.40 -10.53
CA PRO A 3 37.35 23.25 -11.36
C PRO A 3 35.92 23.42 -11.88
N PRO A 4 35.64 22.99 -13.13
CA PRO A 4 34.28 23.00 -13.65
C PRO A 4 33.39 22.17 -12.73
N ILE A 5 32.29 22.76 -12.29
CA ILE A 5 31.23 22.05 -11.58
C ILE A 5 30.58 21.17 -12.64
N GLU A 6 30.84 19.87 -12.60
CA GLU A 6 30.03 18.93 -13.39
C GLU A 6 28.60 19.00 -12.86
N PRO A 7 27.59 19.23 -13.73
CA PRO A 7 26.20 19.14 -13.30
C PRO A 7 25.97 17.69 -12.85
N VAL A 8 25.67 17.51 -11.57
CA VAL A 8 25.14 16.25 -11.07
C VAL A 8 23.88 15.98 -11.90
N PRO A 9 23.77 14.83 -12.60
CA PRO A 9 22.55 14.48 -13.30
C PRO A 9 21.37 14.59 -12.33
N PRO A 10 20.19 15.09 -12.77
CA PRO A 10 19.03 15.08 -11.90
C PRO A 10 18.83 13.65 -11.38
N GLU A 11 18.61 13.51 -10.06
CA GLU A 11 18.25 12.22 -9.48
C GLU A 11 17.06 11.67 -10.27
N ILE A 12 17.25 10.50 -10.87
CA ILE A 12 16.21 9.87 -11.68
C ILE A 12 15.20 9.31 -10.69
N ASN A 13 14.06 9.99 -10.55
CA ASN A 13 12.96 9.48 -9.75
C ASN A 13 12.47 8.13 -10.31
N GLN A 14 12.45 7.11 -9.47
CA GLN A 14 12.01 5.75 -9.80
C GLN A 14 10.74 5.39 -8.99
N PRO A 15 9.96 4.37 -9.41
CA PRO A 15 8.73 4.03 -8.69
C PRO A 15 9.01 3.32 -7.36
N PRO A 16 8.11 3.45 -6.37
CA PRO A 16 8.12 2.59 -5.19
C PRO A 16 7.83 1.13 -5.58
N TYR A 17 8.09 0.23 -4.65
CA TYR A 17 7.94 -1.21 -4.82
C TYR A 17 7.25 -1.86 -3.64
N ILE A 18 6.23 -2.67 -3.92
CA ILE A 18 5.57 -3.55 -2.95
C ILE A 18 6.16 -4.95 -3.14
N ASP A 19 6.91 -5.46 -2.16
CA ASP A 19 7.46 -6.81 -2.20
C ASP A 19 6.39 -7.83 -1.77
N PRO A 20 5.94 -8.74 -2.65
CA PRO A 20 4.91 -9.73 -2.30
C PRO A 20 5.29 -10.60 -1.09
N ASP A 21 6.58 -10.84 -0.87
CA ASP A 21 7.07 -11.61 0.30
C ASP A 21 6.89 -10.86 1.63
N ARG A 22 6.51 -9.59 1.59
CA ARG A 22 6.24 -8.72 2.74
C ARG A 22 4.76 -8.45 2.96
N ILE A 23 3.90 -9.06 2.15
CA ILE A 23 2.46 -8.88 2.20
C ILE A 23 1.79 -9.99 2.99
N LEU A 24 0.86 -9.62 3.86
CA LEU A 24 0.01 -10.55 4.62
C LEU A 24 -1.47 -10.13 4.51
N PRO A 25 -2.40 -11.06 4.27
CA PRO A 25 -2.16 -12.41 3.75
C PRO A 25 -1.45 -12.34 2.40
N GLY A 26 -0.57 -13.31 2.13
CA GLY A 26 0.17 -13.36 0.86
C GLY A 26 -0.70 -13.80 -0.31
N GLU A 27 -1.86 -14.41 -0.03
CA GLU A 27 -2.86 -14.76 -1.03
C GLU A 27 -3.63 -13.52 -1.51
N GLU A 28 -3.64 -13.31 -2.83
CA GLU A 28 -4.46 -12.27 -3.45
C GLU A 28 -5.97 -12.56 -3.35
N ILE A 29 -6.36 -13.84 -3.25
CA ILE A 29 -7.75 -14.27 -3.10
C ILE A 29 -7.93 -14.94 -1.74
N ILE A 30 -8.72 -14.33 -0.88
CA ILE A 30 -8.97 -14.80 0.48
C ILE A 30 -10.41 -15.31 0.55
N THR A 31 -10.58 -16.58 0.92
CA THR A 31 -11.91 -17.13 1.19
C THR A 31 -12.30 -16.82 2.63
N VAL A 32 -13.39 -16.08 2.82
CA VAL A 32 -13.90 -15.71 4.14
C VAL A 32 -14.96 -16.70 4.59
N THR A 33 -14.63 -17.51 5.60
CA THR A 33 -15.53 -18.55 6.14
C THR A 33 -16.05 -18.26 7.55
N SER A 34 -15.50 -17.25 8.24
CA SER A 34 -15.88 -16.81 9.58
C SER A 34 -15.96 -15.29 9.64
N GLY A 35 -16.51 -14.76 10.74
CA GLY A 35 -16.60 -13.32 11.00
C GLY A 35 -15.37 -12.72 11.66
N GLU A 36 -14.26 -13.46 11.71
CA GLU A 36 -13.01 -12.98 12.31
C GLU A 36 -12.42 -11.83 11.51
N GLU A 37 -11.79 -10.89 12.22
CA GLU A 37 -11.07 -9.80 11.57
C GLU A 37 -9.81 -10.33 10.87
N ILE A 38 -9.56 -9.82 9.67
CA ILE A 38 -8.41 -10.17 8.86
C ILE A 38 -7.49 -8.96 8.85
N THR A 39 -6.24 -9.15 9.28
CA THR A 39 -5.21 -8.11 9.19
C THR A 39 -4.60 -8.14 7.79
N LEU A 40 -4.77 -7.05 7.05
CA LEU A 40 -4.05 -6.79 5.80
C LEU A 40 -2.82 -5.96 6.13
N GLU A 41 -1.66 -6.36 5.62
CA GLU A 41 -0.39 -5.79 6.03
C GLU A 41 0.59 -5.79 4.85
N ALA A 42 1.27 -4.66 4.67
CA ALA A 42 2.56 -4.61 4.00
C ALA A 42 3.60 -4.38 5.10
N SER A 43 4.24 -5.45 5.56
CA SER A 43 5.15 -5.43 6.73
C SER A 43 6.37 -4.53 6.51
N GLN A 44 6.68 -4.22 5.24
CA GLN A 44 7.68 -3.28 4.83
C GLN A 44 7.34 -2.76 3.42
N LEU A 45 7.65 -1.48 3.16
CA LEU A 45 7.57 -0.87 1.83
C LEU A 45 8.96 -0.45 1.35
N PHE A 46 9.11 -0.29 0.04
CA PHE A 46 10.41 -0.10 -0.58
C PHE A 46 10.38 1.02 -1.61
N ASP A 47 11.46 1.78 -1.67
CA ASP A 47 11.65 2.79 -2.72
C ASP A 47 13.15 2.88 -3.07
N PRO A 48 13.55 2.91 -4.34
CA PRO A 48 14.94 3.10 -4.73
C PRO A 48 15.44 4.54 -4.50
N ASN A 49 14.53 5.50 -4.36
CA ASN A 49 14.85 6.88 -4.03
C ASN A 49 14.95 7.05 -2.50
N ALA A 50 15.84 7.93 -2.06
CA ALA A 50 16.07 8.21 -0.64
C ALA A 50 15.01 9.17 -0.05
N GLU A 51 13.73 8.91 -0.31
CA GLU A 51 12.63 9.76 0.15
C GLU A 51 12.43 9.63 1.67
N PRO A 52 12.05 10.71 2.36
CA PRO A 52 11.80 10.65 3.81
C PRO A 52 10.49 9.92 4.14
N PHE A 53 9.54 9.89 3.21
CA PHE A 53 8.22 9.29 3.39
C PHE A 53 7.72 8.63 2.11
N LEU A 54 6.93 7.57 2.28
CA LEU A 54 6.00 7.10 1.26
C LEU A 54 4.57 7.42 1.70
N PHE A 55 3.70 7.68 0.73
CA PHE A 55 2.28 7.91 0.95
C PHE A 55 1.51 6.64 0.61
N TYR A 56 0.50 6.30 1.41
CA TYR A 56 -0.33 5.13 1.14
C TYR A 56 -1.82 5.43 1.32
N ALA A 57 -2.65 4.71 0.56
CA ALA A 57 -4.09 4.77 0.68
C ALA A 57 -4.71 3.38 0.62
N TRP A 58 -5.68 3.13 1.50
CA TRP A 58 -6.54 1.96 1.51
C TRP A 58 -7.90 2.34 0.94
N ILE A 59 -8.34 1.64 -0.12
CA ILE A 59 -9.64 1.86 -0.76
C ILE A 59 -10.34 0.53 -0.96
N ALA A 60 -11.62 0.45 -0.60
CA ALA A 60 -12.45 -0.69 -0.99
C ALA A 60 -13.19 -0.40 -2.30
N GLU A 61 -13.31 -1.39 -3.18
CA GLU A 61 -14.04 -1.28 -4.45
C GLU A 61 -15.48 -0.78 -4.26
N GLY A 62 -16.14 -1.21 -3.19
CA GLY A 62 -17.47 -0.73 -2.81
C GLY A 62 -17.54 0.70 -2.26
N GLY A 63 -16.41 1.40 -2.12
CA GLY A 63 -16.34 2.78 -1.68
C GLY A 63 -16.75 3.05 -0.22
N TRP A 64 -16.75 2.03 0.62
CA TRP A 64 -17.03 2.19 2.07
C TRP A 64 -15.77 2.46 2.89
N LEU A 65 -14.60 2.30 2.29
CA LEU A 65 -13.29 2.53 2.88
C LEU A 65 -12.50 3.49 2.00
N ALA A 66 -12.04 4.58 2.60
CA ALA A 66 -11.02 5.48 2.06
C ALA A 66 -10.19 6.02 3.23
N GLN A 67 -8.96 5.54 3.37
CA GLN A 67 -8.03 6.00 4.40
C GLN A 67 -6.68 6.23 3.76
N ASN A 68 -6.05 7.37 4.02
CA ASN A 68 -4.72 7.65 3.53
C ASN A 68 -3.84 8.24 4.62
N ALA A 69 -2.54 7.96 4.54
CA ALA A 69 -1.55 8.46 5.44
C ALA A 69 -0.16 8.37 4.77
N ARG A 70 0.89 8.49 5.57
CA ARG A 70 2.27 8.30 5.14
C ARG A 70 3.00 7.39 6.11
N THR A 71 3.94 6.63 5.59
CA THR A 71 4.92 5.88 6.38
C THR A 71 6.29 6.55 6.26
N SER A 72 7.13 6.36 7.27
CA SER A 72 8.45 6.98 7.32
C SER A 72 9.52 6.00 6.86
N LEU A 73 10.64 6.55 6.37
CA LEU A 73 11.86 5.78 6.18
C LEU A 73 12.21 5.07 7.49
N SER A 74 12.45 3.77 7.43
CA SER A 74 12.65 2.94 8.61
C SER A 74 13.94 3.33 9.35
N ALA A 75 13.94 3.21 10.68
CA ALA A 75 15.13 3.50 11.47
C ALA A 75 16.28 2.50 11.22
N ASP A 76 15.94 1.27 10.83
CA ASP A 76 16.90 0.22 10.48
C ASP A 76 17.05 0.12 8.96
N GLN A 77 17.99 0.90 8.42
CA GLN A 77 18.31 0.85 6.99
C GLN A 77 19.31 -0.25 6.63
N GLY A 78 20.02 -0.86 7.59
CA GLY A 78 21.05 -1.88 7.35
C GLY A 78 21.83 -1.68 6.03
N ASP A 79 21.93 -2.76 5.24
CA ASP A 79 22.17 -2.67 3.80
C ASP A 79 20.85 -2.46 3.05
N LEU A 80 20.87 -1.82 1.88
CA LEU A 80 19.67 -1.66 1.05
C LEU A 80 19.03 -3.03 0.74
N HIS A 81 17.70 -3.07 0.69
CA HIS A 81 17.02 -4.30 0.28
C HIS A 81 17.33 -4.58 -1.19
N ARG A 82 17.83 -5.80 -1.47
CA ARG A 82 18.33 -6.22 -2.81
C ARG A 82 19.37 -5.24 -3.38
N ASP A 83 20.17 -4.62 -2.52
CA ASP A 83 21.21 -3.63 -2.87
C ASP A 83 20.69 -2.38 -3.62
N LEU A 84 19.37 -2.15 -3.62
CA LEU A 84 18.74 -1.10 -4.42
C LEU A 84 17.74 -0.26 -3.63
N TYR A 85 16.99 -0.86 -2.71
CA TYR A 85 15.82 -0.21 -2.11
C TYR A 85 16.05 0.23 -0.68
N TYR A 86 15.67 1.47 -0.39
CA TYR A 86 15.43 1.97 0.96
C TYR A 86 14.18 1.32 1.55
N ARG A 87 14.17 1.15 2.87
CA ARG A 87 13.07 0.50 3.59
C ARG A 87 12.20 1.53 4.29
N PHE A 88 10.89 1.37 4.20
CA PHE A 88 9.91 2.18 4.92
C PHE A 88 9.15 1.29 5.91
N ASP A 89 8.70 1.90 7.00
CA ASP A 89 7.96 1.16 8.03
C ASP A 89 6.68 0.53 7.45
N GLY A 90 6.33 -0.65 7.97
CA GLY A 90 5.16 -1.38 7.55
C GLY A 90 3.84 -0.69 7.88
N ILE A 91 2.80 -1.08 7.15
CA ILE A 91 1.45 -0.54 7.27
C ILE A 91 0.44 -1.67 7.36
N SER A 92 -0.63 -1.46 8.13
CA SER A 92 -1.65 -2.48 8.35
C SER A 92 -3.06 -1.89 8.37
N LEU A 93 -4.04 -2.68 7.95
CA LEU A 93 -5.47 -2.41 8.02
C LEU A 93 -6.19 -3.61 8.63
N GLN A 94 -7.06 -3.38 9.61
CA GLN A 94 -7.99 -4.40 10.10
C GLN A 94 -9.24 -4.41 9.23
N PHE A 95 -9.50 -5.54 8.58
CA PHE A 95 -10.68 -5.77 7.75
C PHE A 95 -11.69 -6.64 8.50
N ASN A 96 -12.90 -6.12 8.67
CA ASN A 96 -14.01 -6.86 9.25
C ASN A 96 -14.99 -7.29 8.12
N PRO A 97 -15.05 -8.60 7.77
CA PRO A 97 -15.93 -9.07 6.71
C PRO A 97 -17.42 -8.96 7.07
N CYS A 98 -17.75 -8.80 8.35
CA CYS A 98 -19.11 -8.64 8.85
C CYS A 98 -19.57 -7.19 8.96
N ASN A 99 -18.78 -6.25 8.43
CA ASN A 99 -19.20 -4.89 8.19
C ASN A 99 -20.49 -4.87 7.34
N PRO A 100 -21.53 -4.08 7.69
CA PRO A 100 -22.77 -3.99 6.91
C PRO A 100 -22.58 -3.64 5.42
N ASN A 101 -21.49 -2.96 5.06
CA ASN A 101 -21.17 -2.64 3.66
C ASN A 101 -20.59 -3.82 2.87
N VAL A 102 -20.29 -4.93 3.53
CA VAL A 102 -19.51 -6.06 3.00
C VAL A 102 -20.26 -7.38 3.18
N ARG A 103 -20.83 -7.63 4.37
CA ARG A 103 -21.35 -8.94 4.81
C ARG A 103 -22.39 -9.59 3.88
N ASP A 104 -23.12 -8.77 3.13
CA ASP A 104 -24.20 -9.19 2.25
C ASP A 104 -23.74 -9.33 0.78
N LYS A 105 -22.45 -9.11 0.50
CA LYS A 105 -21.82 -9.30 -0.81
C LYS A 105 -21.23 -10.70 -0.94
N SER A 106 -21.09 -11.17 -2.18
CA SER A 106 -20.33 -12.40 -2.49
C SER A 106 -18.83 -12.15 -2.64
N SER A 107 -18.44 -10.90 -2.91
CA SER A 107 -17.04 -10.50 -3.10
C SER A 107 -16.82 -9.05 -2.68
N GLU A 108 -15.62 -8.74 -2.22
CA GLU A 108 -15.12 -7.37 -1.99
C GLU A 108 -13.65 -7.30 -2.35
N THR A 109 -13.18 -6.18 -2.90
CA THR A 109 -11.77 -5.95 -3.19
C THR A 109 -11.26 -4.79 -2.36
N ILE A 110 -10.13 -4.96 -1.68
CA ILE A 110 -9.43 -3.87 -0.99
C ILE A 110 -8.09 -3.64 -1.69
N PHE A 111 -7.86 -2.39 -2.08
CA PHE A 111 -6.65 -1.91 -2.71
C PHE A 111 -5.77 -1.19 -1.69
N LEU A 112 -4.48 -1.49 -1.74
CA LEU A 112 -3.42 -0.69 -1.15
C LEU A 112 -2.71 0.05 -2.28
N TYR A 113 -2.78 1.37 -2.24
CA TYR A 113 -2.02 2.27 -3.10
C TYR A 113 -0.79 2.77 -2.35
N VAL A 114 0.38 2.80 -2.99
CA VAL A 114 1.63 3.35 -2.44
C VAL A 114 2.24 4.31 -3.45
N SER A 115 2.64 5.49 -2.99
CA SER A 115 3.16 6.57 -3.81
C SER A 115 4.41 7.19 -3.19
N ASP A 116 5.36 7.58 -4.03
CA ASP A 116 6.57 8.32 -3.68
C ASP A 116 6.29 9.80 -3.37
N ARG A 117 5.13 10.31 -3.80
CA ARG A 117 4.67 11.69 -3.54
C ARG A 117 3.26 11.72 -2.95
N SER A 118 2.86 12.92 -2.53
CA SER A 118 1.60 13.10 -1.84
C SER A 118 0.38 12.88 -2.76
N PHE A 119 -0.72 12.46 -2.16
CA PHE A 119 -2.01 12.43 -2.85
C PHE A 119 -2.61 13.83 -2.83
N VAL A 120 -2.98 14.33 -4.01
CA VAL A 120 -3.77 15.57 -4.16
C VAL A 120 -5.19 15.34 -3.66
N GLU A 121 -5.74 14.16 -3.93
CA GLU A 121 -7.09 13.79 -3.52
C GLU A 121 -7.17 12.26 -3.34
N VAL A 122 -7.83 11.83 -2.27
CA VAL A 122 -8.23 10.43 -2.07
C VAL A 122 -9.72 10.43 -1.81
N THR A 123 -10.47 9.76 -2.68
CA THR A 123 -11.90 9.54 -2.52
C THR A 123 -12.17 8.07 -2.30
N ASN A 124 -13.45 7.73 -2.13
CA ASN A 124 -13.91 6.36 -1.98
C ASN A 124 -13.68 5.49 -3.22
N THR A 125 -13.33 6.07 -4.37
CA THR A 125 -13.12 5.31 -5.62
C THR A 125 -11.92 5.79 -6.43
N THR A 126 -11.25 6.87 -6.03
CA THR A 126 -10.16 7.48 -6.82
C THR A 126 -9.01 7.94 -5.96
N VAL A 127 -7.81 7.85 -6.52
CA VAL A 127 -6.58 8.47 -6.01
C VAL A 127 -6.06 9.41 -7.09
N THR A 128 -5.82 10.66 -6.73
CA THR A 128 -5.20 11.67 -7.58
C THR A 128 -3.83 12.01 -6.99
N LEU A 129 -2.80 11.98 -7.83
CA LEU A 129 -1.40 12.17 -7.43
C LEU A 129 -0.88 13.53 -7.83
N GLU A 130 0.18 13.97 -7.15
CA GLU A 130 1.00 15.09 -7.62
C GLU A 130 1.69 14.77 -8.96
N GLU A 131 2.02 15.81 -9.73
CA GLU A 131 2.74 15.65 -10.99
C GLU A 131 4.11 14.99 -10.77
N GLY A 132 4.43 13.97 -11.58
CA GLY A 132 5.69 13.23 -11.49
C GLY A 132 5.75 12.19 -10.37
N ALA A 133 4.64 11.94 -9.68
CA ALA A 133 4.51 10.83 -8.74
C ALA A 133 4.39 9.49 -9.47
N TYR A 134 4.92 8.44 -8.86
CA TYR A 134 4.66 7.06 -9.19
C TYR A 134 3.66 6.44 -8.21
N LEU A 135 2.95 5.43 -8.69
CA LEU A 135 1.94 4.70 -7.92
C LEU A 135 2.16 3.21 -8.12
N GLU A 136 2.25 2.50 -7.01
CA GLU A 136 2.12 1.05 -6.97
C GLU A 136 0.81 0.65 -6.28
N VAL A 137 0.26 -0.49 -6.68
CA VAL A 137 -1.02 -1.02 -6.22
C VAL A 137 -0.90 -2.51 -5.90
N TRP A 138 -1.34 -2.86 -4.69
CA TRP A 138 -1.63 -4.24 -4.31
C TRP A 138 -3.13 -4.40 -4.05
N ALA A 139 -3.68 -5.60 -4.27
CA ALA A 139 -5.09 -5.86 -4.03
C ALA A 139 -5.32 -7.21 -3.33
N TRP A 140 -6.29 -7.22 -2.43
CA TRP A 140 -6.87 -8.45 -1.87
C TRP A 140 -8.33 -8.56 -2.30
N VAL A 141 -8.69 -9.72 -2.85
CA VAL A 141 -10.05 -10.09 -3.23
C VAL A 141 -10.61 -11.06 -2.20
N PHE A 142 -11.64 -10.63 -1.47
CA PHE A 142 -12.33 -11.44 -0.48
C PHE A 142 -13.52 -12.14 -1.10
N GLN A 143 -13.55 -13.46 -1.07
CA GLN A 143 -14.71 -14.27 -1.45
C GLN A 143 -15.50 -14.62 -0.19
N ILE A 144 -16.64 -13.96 0.00
CA ILE A 144 -17.42 -14.04 1.22
C ILE A 144 -18.40 -15.21 1.12
N GLN A 145 -18.20 -16.23 1.97
CA GLN A 145 -19.05 -17.40 1.96
C GLN A 145 -20.38 -17.13 2.67
N PRO A 146 -21.51 -17.70 2.19
CA PRO A 146 -22.78 -17.64 2.89
C PRO A 146 -22.63 -18.14 4.34
N GLY A 147 -23.13 -17.34 5.30
CA GLY A 147 -23.10 -17.69 6.72
C GLY A 147 -21.77 -17.40 7.45
N ALA A 148 -20.77 -16.80 6.80
CA ALA A 148 -19.51 -16.41 7.45
C ALA A 148 -19.74 -15.54 8.70
N CYS A 149 -20.74 -14.65 8.65
CA CYS A 149 -21.06 -13.70 9.73
C CYS A 149 -22.14 -14.16 10.71
N THR A 150 -22.51 -15.44 10.68
CA THR A 150 -23.58 -16.00 11.54
C THR A 150 -23.09 -17.04 12.54
N GLN A 151 -21.78 -17.32 12.56
CA GLN A 151 -21.15 -18.29 13.45
C GLN A 151 -20.77 -17.67 14.80
#